data_AF-A0AAD4LNI8-F1
#
_entry.id   AF-A0AAD4LNI8-F1
#
_cell.length_a   1.000
_cell.length_b   1.000
_cell.length_c   1.000
_cell.angle_alpha   90.00
_cell.angle_beta   90.00
_cell.angle_gamma   90.00
#
_symmetry.space_group_name_H-M   'P 1'
#
loop_
_entity.id
_entity.type
_entity.pdbx_description
1 polymer ?
#
loop_
_entity_poly.entity_id
_entity_poly.type
_entity_poly.pdbx_seq_one_letter_code
_entity_poly.pdbx_strand_id
1 'polypeptide(L)'
;MSVSSGTPPQTFEQGGVLLKLVIFSLSLGIVPIASYFASEKYIWGGNSTFAAITAIVAANIVLVAYIISSLRDDQAEREAGKPPESRKDR
;
A
#
# COMPACT_ATOMS: atom_id res chain seq x y z
N MET A 1 -42.71 -1.95 18.19
CA MET A 1 -41.70 -0.95 17.77
C MET A 1 -40.35 -1.57 18.05
N SER A 2 -39.85 -2.40 17.12
CA SER A 2 -38.64 -3.20 17.33
C SER A 2 -37.43 -2.35 16.97
N VAL A 3 -36.68 -1.94 17.99
CA VAL A 3 -35.39 -1.26 17.85
C VAL A 3 -34.43 -2.29 17.26
N SER A 4 -34.11 -2.14 15.98
CA SER A 4 -33.06 -2.90 15.29
C SER A 4 -31.73 -2.52 15.92
N SER A 5 -31.14 -3.43 16.68
CA SER A 5 -29.81 -3.30 17.28
C SER A 5 -28.77 -3.05 16.18
N GLY A 6 -28.15 -1.87 16.22
CA GLY A 6 -27.04 -1.51 15.35
C GLY A 6 -25.89 -2.49 15.53
N THR A 7 -25.57 -3.20 14.47
CA THR A 7 -24.35 -4.01 14.34
C THR A 7 -23.15 -3.09 14.57
N PRO A 8 -22.23 -3.39 15.49
CA PRO A 8 -21.03 -2.59 15.66
C PRO A 8 -20.21 -2.58 14.35
N PRO A 9 -19.55 -1.45 14.02
CA PRO A 9 -18.86 -1.28 12.76
C PRO A 9 -17.71 -2.29 12.57
N GLN A 10 -17.58 -2.74 11.32
CA GLN A 10 -16.56 -3.63 10.73
C GLN A 10 -15.11 -3.15 11.00
N THR A 11 -14.64 -3.22 12.25
CA THR A 11 -13.35 -2.67 12.67
C THR A 11 -12.17 -3.51 12.15
N PHE A 12 -12.43 -4.78 11.83
CA PHE A 12 -11.41 -5.75 11.41
C PHE A 12 -10.97 -5.60 9.95
N GLU A 13 -11.81 -5.09 9.04
CA GLU A 13 -11.39 -4.80 7.65
C GLU A 13 -10.53 -3.54 7.54
N GLN A 14 -10.87 -2.47 8.28
CA GLN A 14 -10.11 -1.20 8.26
C GLN A 14 -8.67 -1.34 8.80
N GLY A 15 -8.44 -2.28 9.72
CA GLY A 15 -7.12 -2.51 10.31
C GLY A 15 -6.06 -2.91 9.27
N GLY A 16 -6.44 -3.64 8.23
CA GLY A 16 -5.53 -4.06 7.16
C GLY A 16 -5.02 -2.89 6.33
N VAL A 17 -5.91 -1.97 5.95
CA VAL A 17 -5.57 -0.79 5.15
C VAL A 17 -4.68 0.16 5.95
N LEU A 18 -5.02 0.44 7.21
CA LEU A 18 -4.22 1.30 8.09
C LEU A 18 -2.79 0.77 8.26
N LEU A 19 -2.62 -0.53 8.46
CA LEU A 19 -1.29 -1.14 8.57
C LEU A 19 -0.48 -0.97 7.27
N LYS A 20 -1.11 -1.21 6.11
CA LYS A 20 -0.45 -1.00 4.80
C LYS A 20 -0.01 0.47 4.63
N LEU A 21 -0.86 1.43 4.96
CA LEU A 21 -0.53 2.86 4.90
C LEU A 21 0.68 3.20 5.78
N VAL A 22 0.74 2.68 6.99
CA VAL A 22 1.90 2.86 7.89
C VAL A 22 3.16 2.25 7.28
N ILE A 23 3.09 1.02 6.76
CA ILE A 23 4.23 0.35 6.12
C ILE A 23 4.73 1.15 4.90
N PHE A 24 3.83 1.61 4.02
CA PHE A 24 4.21 2.39 2.84
C PHE A 24 4.76 3.77 3.22
N SER A 25 4.19 4.43 4.21
CA SER A 25 4.70 5.70 4.75
C SER A 25 6.13 5.55 5.28
N LEU A 26 6.38 4.52 6.10
CA LEU A 26 7.72 4.20 6.58
C LEU A 26 8.66 3.84 5.43
N SER A 27 8.17 3.08 4.45
CA SER A 27 8.96 2.66 3.28
C SER A 27 9.40 3.86 2.44
N LEU A 28 8.56 4.89 2.28
CA LEU A 28 8.91 6.11 1.55
C LEU A 28 10.04 6.90 2.21
N GLY A 29 10.20 6.80 3.53
CA GLY A 29 11.38 7.35 4.22
C GLY A 29 12.56 6.40 4.14
N ILE A 30 12.39 5.17 4.63
CA ILE A 30 13.49 4.23 4.87
C ILE A 30 14.13 3.77 3.56
N VAL A 31 13.34 3.38 2.54
CA VAL A 31 13.88 2.78 1.31
C VAL A 31 14.72 3.78 0.51
N PRO A 32 14.28 5.01 0.22
CA PRO A 32 15.10 5.98 -0.51
C PRO A 32 16.34 6.41 0.28
N ILE A 33 16.22 6.61 1.59
CA ILE A 33 17.35 6.98 2.45
C ILE A 33 18.39 5.86 2.48
N ALA A 34 17.95 4.61 2.69
CA ALA A 34 18.84 3.45 2.67
C ALA A 34 19.49 3.29 1.28
N SER A 35 18.71 3.48 0.21
CA SER A 35 19.21 3.40 -1.17
C SER A 35 20.27 4.48 -1.46
N TYR A 36 20.10 5.70 -0.95
CA TYR A 36 21.10 6.76 -1.05
C TYR A 36 22.44 6.31 -0.42
N PHE A 37 22.44 6.01 0.87
CA PHE A 37 23.69 5.72 1.59
C PHE A 37 24.33 4.41 1.15
N ALA A 38 23.53 3.40 0.82
CA ALA A 38 24.04 2.14 0.31
C ALA A 38 24.69 2.33 -1.08
N SER A 39 24.01 3.04 -1.99
CA SER A 39 24.54 3.25 -3.34
C SER A 39 25.74 4.20 -3.35
N GLU A 40 25.73 5.25 -2.54
CA GLU A 40 26.86 6.17 -2.37
C GLU A 40 28.12 5.39 -1.96
N LYS A 41 28.01 4.53 -0.94
CA LYS A 41 29.17 3.82 -0.38
C LYS A 41 29.63 2.63 -1.22
N TYR A 42 28.71 1.82 -1.76
CA TYR A 42 29.04 0.52 -2.33
C TYR A 42 28.97 0.46 -3.87
N ILE A 43 28.23 1.38 -4.51
CA ILE A 43 28.01 1.34 -5.97
C ILE A 43 28.76 2.47 -6.67
N TRP A 44 28.66 3.69 -6.12
CA TRP A 44 29.10 4.91 -6.80
C TRP A 44 30.38 5.53 -6.21
N GLY A 45 31.02 4.87 -5.24
CA GLY A 45 32.32 5.28 -4.69
C GLY A 45 32.35 6.69 -4.08
N GLY A 46 31.25 7.11 -3.45
CA GLY A 46 31.09 8.42 -2.82
C GLY A 46 30.49 9.50 -3.74
N ASN A 47 30.07 9.17 -4.97
CA ASN A 47 29.39 10.14 -5.82
C ASN A 47 27.93 10.35 -5.38
N SER A 48 27.70 11.44 -4.65
CA SER A 48 26.40 11.83 -4.10
C SER A 48 25.34 12.13 -5.17
N THR A 49 25.74 12.55 -6.39
CA THR A 49 24.78 12.86 -7.45
C THR A 49 24.12 11.59 -8.00
N PHE A 50 24.92 10.56 -8.29
CA PHE A 50 24.37 9.27 -8.72
C PHE A 50 23.61 8.55 -7.60
N ALA A 51 24.05 8.70 -6.35
CA ALA A 51 23.33 8.19 -5.19
C ALA A 51 21.96 8.87 -5.00
N ALA A 52 21.89 10.19 -5.17
CA ALA A 52 20.63 10.94 -5.12
C ALA A 52 19.66 10.51 -6.23
N ILE A 53 20.16 10.33 -7.46
CA ILE A 53 19.35 9.79 -8.57
C ILE A 53 18.81 8.41 -8.21
N THR A 54 19.64 7.54 -7.64
CA THR A 54 19.23 6.19 -7.21
C THR A 54 18.11 6.26 -6.16
N ALA A 55 18.23 7.15 -5.18
CA ALA A 55 17.21 7.35 -4.14
C ALA A 55 15.88 7.87 -4.73
N ILE A 56 15.92 8.81 -5.68
CA ILE A 56 14.73 9.31 -6.38
C ILE A 56 14.05 8.18 -7.15
N VAL A 57 14.81 7.35 -7.85
CA VAL A 57 14.26 6.17 -8.55
C VAL A 57 13.63 5.20 -7.55
N ALA A 58 14.29 4.91 -6.43
CA ALA A 58 13.78 4.04 -5.38
C ALA A 58 12.46 4.57 -4.78
N ALA A 59 12.34 5.88 -4.54
CA ALA A 59 11.12 6.51 -4.05
C ALA A 59 9.94 6.33 -5.02
N ASN A 60 10.19 6.52 -6.33
CA ASN A 60 9.17 6.32 -7.35
C ASN A 60 8.73 4.85 -7.46
N ILE A 61 9.65 3.89 -7.26
CA ILE A 61 9.30 2.46 -7.20
C ILE A 61 8.36 2.19 -6.02
N VAL A 62 8.64 2.72 -4.83
CA VAL A 62 7.76 2.58 -3.65
C VAL A 62 6.39 3.19 -3.92
N LEU A 63 6.34 4.37 -4.55
CA LEU A 63 5.09 5.03 -4.90
C LEU A 63 4.25 4.19 -5.87
N VAL A 64 4.86 3.65 -6.92
CA VAL A 64 4.17 2.78 -7.88
C VAL A 64 3.68 1.49 -7.21
N ALA A 65 4.49 0.89 -6.34
CA ALA A 65 4.10 -0.29 -5.56
C ALA A 65 2.89 0.00 -4.65
N TYR A 66 2.85 1.17 -4.01
CA TYR A 66 1.70 1.63 -3.23
C TYR A 66 0.45 1.74 -4.10
N ILE A 67 0.53 2.43 -5.24
CA ILE A 67 -0.61 2.60 -6.16
C ILE A 67 -1.16 1.23 -6.60
N ILE A 68 -0.30 0.32 -7.04
CA ILE A 68 -0.72 -1.01 -7.47
C ILE A 68 -1.38 -1.77 -6.31
N SER A 69 -0.80 -1.72 -5.11
CA SER A 69 -1.39 -2.36 -3.93
C SER A 69 -2.75 -1.79 -3.58
N SER A 70 -2.91 -0.46 -3.62
CA SER A 70 -4.18 0.20 -3.34
C SER A 70 -5.25 -0.18 -4.37
N LEU A 71 -4.92 -0.19 -5.65
CA LEU A 71 -5.86 -0.60 -6.70
C LEU A 71 -6.34 -2.05 -6.55
N ARG A 72 -5.48 -2.95 -6.06
CA ARG A 72 -5.84 -4.35 -5.79
C ARG A 72 -6.74 -4.47 -4.56
N ASP A 73 -6.51 -3.66 -3.53
CA ASP A 73 -7.39 -3.59 -2.35
C ASP A 73 -8.78 -3.07 -2.74
N ASP A 74 -8.83 -1.98 -3.50
CA ASP A 74 -10.08 -1.39 -3.99
C ASP A 74 -10.89 -2.38 -4.84
N GLN A 75 -10.23 -3.25 -5.61
CA GLN A 75 -10.90 -4.31 -6.37
C GLN A 75 -11.44 -5.42 -5.47
N ALA A 76 -10.65 -5.89 -4.50
CA ALA A 76 -11.06 -6.93 -3.56
C ALA A 76 -12.29 -6.51 -2.74
N GLU A 77 -12.34 -5.25 -2.28
CA GLU A 77 -13.49 -4.72 -1.53
C GLU A 77 -14.76 -4.67 -2.40
N ARG A 78 -14.62 -4.31 -3.69
CA ARG A 78 -15.75 -4.31 -4.65
C ARG A 78 -16.27 -5.71 -4.97
N GLU A 79 -15.40 -6.72 -4.99
CA GLU A 79 -15.78 -8.11 -5.23
C GLU A 79 -16.46 -8.73 -4.01
N ALA A 80 -15.96 -8.44 -2.80
CA ALA A 80 -16.56 -8.89 -1.54
C ALA A 80 -17.97 -8.30 -1.31
N GLY A 81 -18.23 -7.10 -1.83
CA GLY A 81 -19.53 -6.43 -1.75
C GLY A 81 -20.59 -6.90 -2.75
N LYS A 82 -20.28 -7.78 -3.71
CA LYS A 82 -21.28 -8.30 -4.65
C LYS A 82 -22.12 -9.39 -3.98
N PRO A 83 -23.46 -9.26 -3.90
CA PRO A 83 -24.30 -10.35 -3.43
C PRO A 83 -24.09 -11.56 -4.35
N PRO A 84 -24.09 -12.80 -3.82
CA PRO A 84 -23.97 -14.00 -4.64
C PRO A 84 -25.10 -13.95 -5.66
N GLU A 85 -24.73 -13.88 -6.94
CA GLU A 85 -25.67 -13.86 -8.04
C GLU A 85 -26.55 -15.11 -7.86
N SER A 86 -27.81 -14.90 -7.44
CA SER A 86 -28.74 -15.99 -7.29
C SER A 86 -28.83 -16.64 -8.66
N ARG A 87 -28.65 -17.96 -8.70
CA ARG A 87 -29.03 -18.77 -9.86
C ARG A 87 -30.50 -18.46 -10.14
N LYS A 88 -30.74 -17.46 -10.98
CA LYS A 88 -32.06 -17.12 -11.48
C LYS A 88 -32.33 -18.15 -12.56
N ASP A 89 -33.12 -19.15 -12.15
CA ASP A 89 -33.98 -19.97 -12.98
C ASP A 89 -33.34 -20.67 -14.19
N ARG A 90 -33.06 -21.97 -14.01
CA ARG A 90 -33.13 -22.93 -15.12
C ARG A 90 -33.79 -24.21 -14.64
#